data_AF-A0A3D4BRB7-F1
#
_entry.id   AF-A0A3D4BRB7-F1
#
_cell.length_a   1.000
_cell.length_b   1.000
_cell.length_c   1.000
_cell.angle_alpha   90.00
_cell.angle_beta   90.00
_cell.angle_gamma   90.00
#
_symmetry.space_group_name_H-M   'P 1'
#
loop_
_entity.id
_entity.type
_entity.pdbx_description
1 polymer ?
#
loop_
_entity_poly.entity_id
_entity_poly.type
_entity_poly.pdbx_seq_one_letter_code
_entity_poly.pdbx_strand_id
1 'polypeptide(L)'
;MIVKRIFKFLLLALTVLLVVVLYRTFTFKAGAALQVLDREEVSVDPKVLGGAIRYPTISHKAEMIDEEAFAGFHHYLDSVFPLTDSLLEKETINGYSLIYTWKGSDPDLDPLVLMAHQDVVPVEYSTQEQWDFPPFSGSVTD
;
A
#
# COMPACT_ATOMS: atom_id res chain seq x y z
N MET A 1 -0.38 -45.37 27.21
CA MET A 1 -1.05 -44.29 27.98
C MET A 1 -0.74 -42.88 27.46
N ILE A 2 0.48 -42.60 26.99
CA ILE A 2 0.90 -41.27 26.51
C ILE A 2 0.11 -40.81 25.27
N VAL A 3 -0.06 -41.66 24.25
CA VAL A 3 -0.82 -41.33 23.02
C VAL A 3 -2.26 -40.90 23.30
N LYS A 4 -2.95 -41.58 24.23
CA LYS A 4 -4.32 -41.20 24.65
C LYS A 4 -4.37 -39.84 25.35
N ARG A 5 -3.31 -39.46 26.07
CA ARG A 5 -3.21 -38.13 26.71
C ARG A 5 -2.96 -37.06 25.65
N ILE A 6 -2.03 -37.30 24.73
CA ILE A 6 -1.75 -36.41 23.60
C ILE A 6 -3.02 -36.17 22.77
N PHE A 7 -3.76 -37.24 22.42
CA PHE A 7 -5.00 -37.12 21.67
C PHE A 7 -6.06 -36.27 22.41
N LYS A 8 -6.23 -36.47 23.72
CA LYS A 8 -7.14 -35.65 24.54
C LYS A 8 -6.71 -34.19 24.59
N PHE A 9 -5.41 -33.91 24.70
CA PHE A 9 -4.89 -32.54 24.64
C PHE A 9 -5.15 -31.89 23.28
N LEU A 10 -4.92 -32.60 22.18
CA LEU A 10 -5.19 -32.09 20.84
C LEU A 10 -6.68 -31.82 20.62
N LEU A 11 -7.56 -32.74 21.05
CA LEU A 11 -9.00 -32.55 20.97
C LEU A 11 -9.46 -31.34 21.78
N LEU A 12 -8.92 -31.16 23.00
CA LEU A 12 -9.20 -30.00 23.83
C LEU A 12 -8.73 -28.71 23.17
N ALA A 13 -7.49 -28.67 22.65
CA ALA A 13 -6.95 -27.51 21.96
C ALA A 13 -7.79 -27.13 20.73
N LEU A 14 -8.20 -28.13 19.92
CA LEU A 14 -9.07 -27.92 18.77
C LEU A 14 -10.45 -27.39 19.19
N THR A 15 -11.00 -27.93 20.29
CA THR A 15 -12.30 -27.48 20.82
C THR A 15 -12.22 -26.03 21.32
N VAL A 16 -11.16 -25.68 22.04
CA VAL A 16 -10.93 -24.30 22.51
C VAL A 16 -10.75 -23.36 21.31
N LEU A 17 -9.96 -23.75 20.30
CA LEU A 17 -9.80 -22.97 19.09
C LEU A 17 -11.15 -22.73 18.39
N LEU A 18 -11.97 -23.78 18.23
CA LEU A 18 -13.30 -23.68 17.64
C LEU A 18 -14.20 -22.73 18.43
N VAL A 19 -14.23 -22.85 19.76
CA VAL A 19 -15.01 -21.95 20.63
C VAL A 19 -14.54 -20.51 20.48
N VAL A 20 -13.23 -20.25 20.44
CA VAL A 20 -12.68 -18.90 20.24
C VAL A 20 -13.06 -18.34 18.88
N VAL A 21 -12.96 -19.14 17.81
CA VAL A 21 -13.33 -18.72 16.46
C VAL A 21 -14.82 -18.40 16.39
N LEU A 22 -15.69 -19.27 16.92
CA LEU A 22 -17.13 -19.03 16.95
C LEU A 22 -17.48 -17.79 17.79
N TYR A 23 -16.89 -17.66 18.97
CA TYR A 23 -17.08 -16.48 19.82
C TYR A 23 -16.66 -15.21 19.09
N ARG A 24 -15.46 -15.17 18.50
CA ARG A 24 -14.99 -14.02 17.71
C ARG A 24 -15.88 -13.73 16.52
N THR A 25 -16.38 -14.75 15.84
CA THR A 25 -17.27 -14.60 14.68
C THR A 25 -18.61 -13.98 15.08
N PHE A 26 -19.27 -14.52 16.11
CA PHE A 26 -20.59 -14.04 16.52
C PHE A 26 -20.54 -12.75 17.35
N THR A 27 -19.40 -12.41 17.95
CA THR A 27 -19.21 -11.15 18.70
C THR A 27 -18.52 -10.06 17.89
N PHE A 28 -18.08 -10.36 16.66
CA PHE A 28 -17.51 -9.35 15.77
C PHE A 28 -18.57 -8.30 15.46
N LYS A 29 -18.28 -7.07 15.85
CA LYS A 29 -19.00 -5.89 15.39
C LYS A 29 -18.11 -5.22 14.37
N ALA A 30 -18.59 -5.09 13.14
CA ALA A 30 -17.94 -4.22 12.16
C ALA A 30 -17.79 -2.83 12.79
N GLY A 31 -16.65 -2.19 12.56
CA GLY A 31 -16.43 -0.81 12.98
C GLY A 31 -17.58 0.08 12.46
N ALA A 32 -17.89 1.15 13.20
CA ALA A 32 -18.86 2.14 12.73
C ALA A 32 -18.50 2.55 11.30
N ALA A 33 -19.52 2.67 10.43
CA ALA A 33 -19.30 3.24 9.12
C ALA A 33 -18.60 4.60 9.30
N LEU A 34 -17.44 4.76 8.67
CA LEU A 34 -16.75 6.04 8.65
C LEU A 34 -17.76 7.09 8.17
N GLN A 35 -17.81 8.24 8.84
CA GLN A 35 -18.49 9.38 8.24
C GLN A 35 -17.82 9.62 6.91
N VAL A 36 -18.61 9.51 5.84
CA VAL A 36 -18.15 9.93 4.52
C VAL A 36 -18.00 11.44 4.64
N LEU A 37 -16.75 11.88 4.75
CA LEU A 37 -16.43 13.29 4.65
C LEU A 37 -16.85 13.78 3.27
N ASP A 38 -17.32 15.02 3.21
CA ASP A 38 -17.55 15.66 1.92
C ASP A 38 -16.25 15.61 1.13
N ARG A 39 -16.34 15.09 -0.10
CA ARG A 39 -15.18 15.00 -0.99
C ARG A 39 -14.77 16.43 -1.33
N GLU A 40 -13.59 16.84 -0.87
CA GLU A 40 -12.94 17.99 -1.48
C GLU A 40 -12.44 17.62 -2.88
N GLU A 41 -12.83 18.40 -3.88
CA GLU A 41 -12.25 18.29 -5.22
C GLU A 41 -10.84 18.88 -5.18
N VAL A 42 -9.85 18.00 -5.03
CA VAL A 42 -8.45 18.36 -5.24
C VAL A 42 -8.18 18.30 -6.75
N SER A 43 -8.00 19.46 -7.37
CA SER A 43 -7.54 19.55 -8.75
C SER A 43 -6.03 19.32 -8.78
N VAL A 44 -5.61 18.17 -9.33
CA VAL A 44 -4.20 17.86 -9.60
C VAL A 44 -4.00 17.92 -11.11
N ASP A 45 -2.96 18.63 -11.57
CA ASP A 45 -2.58 18.62 -12.99
C ASP A 45 -2.33 17.16 -13.42
N PRO A 46 -3.05 16.61 -14.42
CA PRO A 46 -2.86 15.24 -14.88
C PRO A 46 -1.41 14.91 -15.26
N LYS A 47 -0.61 15.92 -15.61
CA LYS A 47 0.82 15.77 -15.87
C LYS A 47 1.61 15.30 -14.67
N VAL A 48 1.14 15.56 -13.44
CA VAL A 48 1.76 15.04 -12.21
C VAL A 48 1.68 13.52 -12.19
N LEU A 49 0.52 12.94 -12.51
CA LEU A 49 0.38 11.49 -12.64
C LEU A 49 1.13 10.98 -13.88
N GLY A 50 1.07 11.70 -15.00
CA GLY A 50 1.83 11.36 -16.20
C GLY A 50 3.33 11.25 -15.94
N GLY A 51 3.92 12.18 -15.20
CA GLY A 51 5.34 12.12 -14.82
C GLY A 51 5.66 10.95 -13.89
N ALA A 52 4.76 10.58 -12.97
CA ALA A 52 4.90 9.40 -12.13
C ALA A 52 4.95 8.09 -12.95
N ILE A 53 4.10 7.97 -13.98
CA ILE A 53 4.03 6.80 -14.87
C ILE A 53 5.34 6.57 -15.64
N ARG A 54 6.21 7.58 -15.78
CA ARG A 54 7.48 7.45 -16.52
C ARG A 54 8.54 6.63 -15.79
N TYR A 55 8.32 6.31 -14.52
CA TYR A 55 9.24 5.53 -13.70
C TYR A 55 8.74 4.07 -13.62
N PRO A 56 9.40 3.11 -14.30
CA PRO A 56 8.98 1.72 -14.31
C PRO A 56 9.44 1.00 -13.03
N THR A 57 8.78 1.28 -11.91
CA THR A 57 9.03 0.69 -10.58
C THR A 57 8.64 -0.81 -10.51
N ILE A 58 9.19 -1.62 -11.40
CA ILE A 58 8.85 -3.04 -11.52
C ILE A 58 9.46 -3.82 -10.35
N SER A 59 8.65 -4.59 -9.61
CA SER A 59 9.15 -5.47 -8.54
C SER A 59 8.45 -6.83 -8.45
N HIS A 60 7.94 -7.35 -9.58
CA HIS A 60 7.26 -8.65 -9.60
C HIS A 60 8.16 -9.83 -9.17
N LYS A 61 9.48 -9.72 -9.33
CA LYS A 61 10.48 -10.64 -8.77
C LYS A 61 11.71 -9.84 -8.32
N ALA A 62 12.47 -10.38 -7.37
CA ALA A 62 13.62 -9.69 -6.78
C ALA A 62 14.67 -9.30 -7.82
N GLU A 63 14.92 -10.16 -8.81
CA GLU A 63 15.87 -9.90 -9.90
C GLU A 63 15.39 -8.85 -10.93
N MET A 64 14.11 -8.46 -10.87
CA MET A 64 13.54 -7.43 -11.75
C MET A 64 13.43 -6.07 -11.07
N ILE A 65 13.84 -5.96 -9.80
CA ILE A 65 13.81 -4.70 -9.07
C ILE A 65 14.83 -3.76 -9.70
N ASP A 66 14.33 -2.64 -10.20
CA ASP A 66 15.13 -1.54 -10.73
C ASP A 66 15.28 -0.45 -9.67
N GLU A 67 16.38 -0.49 -8.92
CA GLU A 67 16.70 0.49 -7.87
C GLU A 67 16.71 1.94 -8.39
N GLU A 68 17.17 2.16 -9.62
CA GLU A 68 17.23 3.51 -10.21
C GLU A 68 15.83 4.02 -10.53
N ALA A 69 14.91 3.16 -10.97
CA ALA A 69 13.51 3.52 -11.20
C ALA A 69 12.83 3.98 -9.90
N PHE A 70 13.04 3.27 -8.78
CA PHE A 70 12.51 3.67 -7.48
C PHE A 70 13.12 4.97 -6.97
N ALA A 71 14.44 5.12 -7.03
CA ALA A 71 15.11 6.36 -6.62
C ALA A 71 14.67 7.56 -7.48
N GLY A 72 14.53 7.36 -8.80
CA GLY A 72 14.02 8.37 -9.72
C GLY A 72 12.56 8.75 -9.40
N PHE A 73 11.73 7.77 -9.08
CA PHE A 73 10.35 8.00 -8.67
C PHE A 73 10.27 8.79 -7.35
N HIS A 74 11.11 8.48 -6.36
CA HIS A 74 11.17 9.23 -5.11
C HIS A 74 11.58 10.67 -5.34
N HIS A 75 12.64 10.91 -6.12
CA HIS A 75 13.06 12.26 -6.46
C HIS A 75 11.97 13.04 -7.20
N TYR A 76 11.21 12.36 -8.06
CA TYR A 76 10.06 12.95 -8.72
C TYR A 76 8.99 13.39 -7.72
N LEU A 77 8.59 12.51 -6.79
CA LEU A 77 7.63 12.86 -5.74
C LEU A 77 8.07 14.08 -4.93
N ASP A 78 9.35 14.15 -4.56
CA ASP A 78 9.91 15.28 -3.81
C ASP A 78 9.79 16.60 -4.60
N SER A 79 9.92 16.52 -5.93
CA SER A 79 9.80 17.68 -6.81
C SER A 79 8.36 18.17 -7.01
N VAL A 80 7.39 17.26 -7.06
CA VAL A 80 5.97 17.60 -7.32
C VAL A 80 5.15 17.80 -6.05
N PHE A 81 5.61 17.30 -4.91
CA PHE A 81 4.98 17.45 -3.59
C PHE A 81 5.96 17.99 -2.53
N PRO A 82 6.58 19.17 -2.74
CA PRO A 82 7.62 19.69 -1.85
C PRO A 82 7.13 19.93 -0.41
N LEU A 83 5.84 20.17 -0.22
CA LEU A 83 5.26 20.34 1.11
C LEU A 83 5.24 19.06 1.93
N THR A 84 5.05 17.90 1.28
CA THR A 84 5.04 16.61 1.96
C THR A 84 6.37 16.37 2.68
N ASP A 85 7.48 16.52 1.95
CA ASP A 85 8.82 16.34 2.51
C ASP A 85 9.20 17.43 3.52
N SER A 86 8.67 18.65 3.37
CA SER A 86 8.97 19.74 4.29
C SER A 86 8.20 19.69 5.62
N LEU A 87 7.01 19.06 5.63
CA LEU A 87 6.08 19.07 6.76
C LEU A 87 6.00 17.72 7.49
N LEU A 88 6.26 16.62 6.78
CA LEU A 88 6.18 15.27 7.34
C LEU A 88 7.59 14.73 7.64
N GLU A 89 7.66 13.87 8.65
CA GLU A 89 8.86 13.08 8.92
C GLU A 89 8.90 11.91 7.92
N LYS A 90 9.88 11.92 7.01
CA LYS A 90 10.06 10.92 5.95
C LYS A 90 11.12 9.90 6.34
N GLU A 91 10.75 8.62 6.27
CA GLU A 91 11.65 7.48 6.42
C GLU A 91 11.64 6.64 5.14
N THR A 92 12.82 6.19 4.71
CA THR A 92 12.97 5.27 3.58
C THR A 92 13.42 3.90 4.09
N ILE A 93 12.59 2.88 3.87
CA ILE A 93 12.84 1.50 4.33
C ILE A 93 13.37 0.67 3.17
N ASN A 94 14.50 0.02 3.38
CA ASN A 94 15.20 -0.82 2.39
C ASN A 94 15.51 -0.11 1.06
N GLY A 95 15.52 1.22 1.02
CA GLY A 95 15.73 2.01 -0.21
C GLY A 95 14.49 2.15 -1.10
N TYR A 96 13.37 1.51 -0.77
CA TYR A 96 12.18 1.49 -1.63
C TYR A 96 10.96 2.09 -0.94
N SER A 97 10.54 1.58 0.22
CA SER A 97 9.28 1.99 0.83
C SER A 97 9.42 3.34 1.51
N LEU A 98 8.45 4.23 1.29
CA LEU A 98 8.38 5.54 1.93
C LEU A 98 7.35 5.49 3.06
N ILE A 99 7.76 5.93 4.25
CA ILE A 99 6.87 6.18 5.38
C ILE A 99 6.91 7.68 5.66
N TYR A 100 5.73 8.30 5.64
CA TYR A 100 5.57 9.69 6.01
C TYR A 100 4.75 9.78 7.30
N THR A 101 5.33 10.36 8.34
CA THR A 101 4.64 10.56 9.61
C THR A 101 4.23 12.02 9.74
N TRP A 102 2.92 12.27 9.70
CA TRP A 102 2.34 13.56 10.05
C TRP A 102 1.89 13.56 11.50
N LYS A 103 2.59 14.29 12.36
CA LYS A 103 2.21 14.40 13.78
C LYS A 103 0.94 15.25 13.91
N GLY A 104 -0.15 14.61 14.32
CA GLY A 104 -1.42 15.28 14.59
C GLY A 104 -1.28 16.30 15.73
N SER A 105 -2.11 17.34 15.70
CA SER A 105 -2.14 18.37 16.74
C SER A 105 -2.75 17.88 18.05
N ASP A 106 -3.58 16.83 18.00
CA ASP A 106 -4.21 16.19 19.16
C ASP A 106 -3.67 14.75 19.31
N PRO A 107 -2.82 14.49 20.32
CA PRO A 107 -2.22 13.17 20.53
C PRO A 107 -3.18 12.15 21.16
N ASP A 108 -4.38 12.56 21.61
CA ASP A 108 -5.36 11.65 22.23
C ASP A 108 -6.25 10.95 21.19
N LEU A 109 -6.17 11.35 19.91
CA LEU A 109 -6.90 10.71 18.81
C LEU A 109 -6.19 9.44 18.30
N ASP A 110 -6.98 8.48 17.82
CA ASP A 110 -6.46 7.29 17.17
C ASP A 110 -5.69 7.64 15.88
N PRO A 111 -4.55 6.99 15.59
CA PRO A 111 -3.79 7.24 14.37
C PRO A 111 -4.54 6.74 13.12
N LEU A 112 -4.37 7.46 12.00
CA LEU A 112 -4.84 7.05 10.68
C LEU A 112 -3.65 6.62 9.81
N VAL A 113 -3.78 5.47 9.14
CA VAL A 113 -2.81 5.01 8.14
C VAL A 113 -3.43 5.12 6.75
N LEU A 114 -2.81 5.92 5.89
CA LEU A 114 -3.07 5.92 4.46
C LEU A 114 -1.95 5.13 3.79
N MET A 115 -2.32 4.11 3.01
CA MET A 115 -1.37 3.19 2.41
C MET A 115 -1.69 2.97 0.93
N ALA A 116 -0.67 3.03 0.12
CA ALA A 116 -0.67 2.66 -1.29
C ALA A 116 0.64 1.92 -1.60
N HIS A 117 0.71 1.31 -2.78
CA HIS A 117 1.95 0.74 -3.29
C HIS A 117 2.43 1.57 -4.49
N GLN A 118 3.74 1.63 -4.70
CA GLN A 118 4.36 2.38 -5.79
C GLN A 118 4.90 1.48 -6.90
N ASP A 119 4.97 0.18 -6.64
CA ASP A 119 5.49 -0.80 -7.60
C ASP A 119 4.42 -1.25 -8.59
N VAL A 120 4.90 -1.68 -9.75
CA VAL A 120 4.06 -2.17 -10.85
C VAL A 120 4.53 -3.53 -11.34
N VAL A 121 3.69 -4.18 -12.13
CA VAL A 121 4.04 -5.40 -12.85
C VAL A 121 4.71 -5.06 -14.18
N PRO A 122 5.54 -5.98 -14.73
CA PRO A 122 6.09 -5.81 -16.07
C PRO A 122 4.99 -5.70 -17.14
N VAL A 123 5.30 -4.97 -18.21
CA VAL A 123 4.48 -4.97 -19.42
C VAL A 123 4.61 -6.32 -20.11
N GLU A 124 3.49 -6.97 -20.39
CA GLU A 124 3.46 -8.21 -21.16
C GLU A 124 3.86 -7.93 -22.62
N TYR A 125 4.98 -8.52 -23.08
CA TYR A 125 5.55 -8.25 -24.40
C TYR A 125 4.54 -8.49 -25.54
N SER A 126 3.72 -9.54 -25.41
CA SER A 126 2.69 -9.88 -26.40
C SER A 126 1.56 -8.85 -26.53
N THR A 127 1.46 -7.91 -25.58
CA THR A 127 0.44 -6.85 -25.58
C THR A 127 0.95 -5.51 -26.09
N GLN A 128 2.25 -5.35 -26.39
CA GLN A 128 2.83 -4.03 -26.72
C GLN A 128 2.12 -3.32 -27.88
N GLU A 129 1.74 -4.04 -28.92
CA GLU A 129 1.02 -3.49 -30.08
C GLU A 129 -0.45 -3.14 -29.79
N GLN A 130 -0.98 -3.57 -28.64
CA GLN A 130 -2.36 -3.31 -28.20
C GLN A 130 -2.48 -2.01 -27.40
N TRP A 131 -1.36 -1.37 -27.04
CA TRP A 131 -1.37 -0.11 -26.31
C TRP A 131 -1.50 1.07 -27.28
N ASP A 132 -2.47 1.95 -27.03
CA ASP A 132 -2.61 3.21 -27.77
C ASP A 132 -1.40 4.15 -27.56
N PHE A 133 -0.77 4.06 -26.38
CA PHE A 133 0.44 4.79 -26.02
C PHE A 133 1.44 3.88 -25.28
N PRO A 134 2.75 4.08 -25.42
CA PRO A 134 3.73 3.26 -24.70
C PRO A 134 3.46 3.24 -23.18
N PRO A 135 3.53 2.08 -22.50
CA PRO A 135 3.08 1.88 -21.10
C PRO A 135 3.65 2.86 -20.06
N PHE A 136 4.89 3.33 -20.28
CA PHE A 136 5.58 4.27 -19.38
C PHE A 136 5.81 5.65 -20.03
N SER A 137 5.02 6.00 -21.05
CA SER A 137 5.16 7.30 -21.73
C SER A 137 4.69 8.48 -20.86
N GLY A 138 3.77 8.24 -19.93
CA GLY A 138 3.13 9.31 -19.17
C GLY A 138 2.32 10.26 -20.04
N SER A 139 1.76 9.77 -21.15
CA SER A 139 1.00 10.58 -22.10
C SER A 139 -0.32 11.04 -21.49
N VAL A 140 -0.62 12.32 -21.64
CA VAL A 140 -1.91 12.95 -21.27
C VAL A 140 -2.58 13.38 -22.56
N THR A 141 -3.83 12.96 -22.77
CA THR A 141 -4.64 13.26 -23.96
C THR A 141 -6.02 13.75 -23.53
N ASP A 142 -6.63 14.60 -24.36
CA ASP A 142 -7.95 15.20 -24.16
C ASP A 142 -9.10 14.31 -24.64
#